data_AF-A0A8J9WNF2-F1
#
_entry.id   AF-A0A8J9WNF2-F1
#
_cell.length_a   1.000
_cell.length_b   1.000
_cell.length_c   1.000
_cell.angle_alpha   90.00
_cell.angle_beta   90.00
_cell.angle_gamma   90.00
#
_symmetry.space_group_name_H-M   'P 1'
#
loop_
_entity.id
_entity.type
_entity.pdbx_description
1 polymer ?
#
loop_
_entity_poly.entity_id
_entity_poly.type
_entity_poly.pdbx_seq_one_letter_code
_entity_poly.pdbx_strand_id
1 'polypeptide(L)'
;MGSGRWGVLIKLGAVVVAAGIGVFAWLKQKYRRTEKSQPEHEHGRKRRASFEEDRNIKRREMEEVTIHAAATGLPVTMVGSVPDMSANWAAKVAVSTEQQADATQLAQVYMKMAQQFLNEGLNLPAIEAQRQFYSDLDTPHPQPLEYEAFKVPLEKGAVRLGILQPPPALSEAASKAAVAIQAILPPGCKPHATTAESMHITLFMTSQPADPRPDPFNEFGGGQSQTLAEGRIPAPKPPVLAAEKDAFRTLAAQTPAPTLEVHSIVFAASGTLLLCCVDTNGVLAGMRSKIRKIFPGGPVKQSSIFHVTLLRILEPQALEKEQIEAIHEACKQETERLKGAQFTVSSLWHVQEWQFTTVQGEREEMPFATVVAT
;
A
#
# COMPACT_ATOMS: atom_id res chain seq x y z
N MET A 1 -46.05 41.13 50.55
CA MET A 1 -45.90 40.50 49.22
C MET A 1 -44.43 40.48 48.86
N GLY A 2 -43.76 39.41 48.44
CA GLY A 2 -44.07 38.00 48.41
C GLY A 2 -42.72 37.23 48.36
N SER A 3 -42.66 36.08 49.01
CA SER A 3 -41.52 35.16 48.96
C SER A 3 -42.06 33.74 48.92
N GLY A 4 -41.80 33.02 47.83
CA GLY A 4 -42.28 31.64 47.69
C GLY A 4 -42.29 31.13 46.27
N ARG A 5 -41.11 30.91 45.66
CA ARG A 5 -41.00 30.16 44.40
C ARG A 5 -39.58 29.70 44.05
N TRP A 6 -38.88 29.04 44.98
CA TRP A 6 -37.57 28.40 44.68
C TRP A 6 -37.43 26.95 45.19
N GLY A 7 -38.38 26.43 45.98
CA GLY A 7 -38.26 25.10 46.60
C GLY A 7 -38.65 23.87 45.74
N VAL A 8 -39.23 24.07 44.55
CA VAL A 8 -39.82 22.95 43.77
C VAL A 8 -38.88 22.42 42.68
N LEU A 9 -37.95 23.22 42.16
CA LEU A 9 -37.05 22.82 41.07
C LEU A 9 -35.90 21.89 41.52
N ILE A 10 -35.50 21.93 42.79
CA ILE A 10 -34.39 21.11 43.30
C ILE A 10 -34.83 19.64 43.54
N LYS A 11 -36.12 19.39 43.80
CA LYS A 11 -36.62 18.03 44.06
C LYS A 11 -36.81 17.19 42.79
N LEU A 12 -37.01 17.81 41.63
CA LEU A 12 -37.14 17.07 40.35
C LEU A 12 -35.79 16.63 39.78
N GLY A 13 -34.71 17.38 39.99
CA GLY A 13 -33.36 17.01 39.53
C GLY A 13 -32.80 15.77 40.25
N ALA A 14 -33.09 15.60 41.54
CA ALA A 14 -32.58 14.48 42.33
C ALA A 14 -33.22 13.12 41.94
N VAL A 15 -34.47 13.12 41.47
CA VAL A 15 -35.18 11.88 41.09
C VAL A 15 -34.68 11.34 39.74
N VAL A 16 -34.31 12.22 38.80
CA VAL A 16 -33.78 11.82 37.48
C VAL A 16 -32.37 11.23 37.59
N VAL A 17 -31.53 11.77 38.48
CA VAL A 17 -30.17 11.24 38.72
C VAL A 17 -30.21 9.88 39.43
N ALA A 18 -31.12 9.67 40.38
CA ALA A 18 -31.28 8.38 41.06
C ALA A 18 -31.77 7.26 40.13
N ALA A 19 -32.67 7.58 39.19
CA ALA A 19 -33.15 6.62 38.19
C ALA A 19 -32.05 6.22 37.17
N GLY A 20 -31.21 7.18 36.75
CA GLY A 20 -30.09 6.92 35.83
C GLY A 20 -29.00 6.00 36.43
N ILE A 21 -28.67 6.17 37.71
CA ILE A 21 -27.66 5.35 38.40
C ILE A 21 -28.15 3.91 38.59
N GLY A 22 -29.45 3.71 38.88
CA GLY A 22 -30.05 2.38 39.01
C GLY A 22 -30.03 1.57 37.70
N VAL A 23 -30.31 2.21 36.57
CA VAL A 23 -30.27 1.57 35.23
C VAL A 23 -28.83 1.21 34.84
N PHE A 24 -27.86 2.05 35.16
CA PHE A 24 -26.45 1.77 34.87
C PHE A 24 -25.89 0.62 35.73
N ALA A 25 -26.27 0.53 37.01
CA ALA A 25 -25.90 -0.58 37.87
C ALA A 25 -26.54 -1.91 37.42
N TRP A 26 -27.81 -1.88 36.99
CA TRP A 26 -28.50 -3.06 36.46
C TRP A 26 -27.92 -3.55 35.13
N LEU A 27 -27.57 -2.65 34.21
CA LEU A 27 -26.90 -2.99 32.95
C LEU A 27 -25.50 -3.56 33.20
N LYS A 28 -24.72 -3.01 34.14
CA LYS A 28 -23.39 -3.52 34.51
C LYS A 28 -23.47 -4.90 35.17
N GLN A 29 -24.52 -5.18 35.94
CA GLN A 29 -24.77 -6.50 36.56
C GLN A 29 -25.27 -7.52 35.53
N LYS A 30 -26.06 -7.11 34.54
CA LYS A 30 -26.51 -7.96 33.43
C LYS A 30 -25.36 -8.33 32.49
N TYR A 31 -24.46 -7.38 32.20
CA TYR A 31 -23.26 -7.61 31.38
C TYR A 31 -22.25 -8.55 32.06
N ARG A 32 -22.06 -8.42 33.39
CA ARG A 32 -21.21 -9.34 34.17
C ARG A 32 -21.75 -10.78 34.27
N ARG A 33 -23.05 -11.00 34.03
CA ARG A 33 -23.63 -12.35 34.00
C ARG A 33 -23.46 -13.04 32.64
N THR A 34 -23.28 -12.30 31.55
CA THR A 34 -23.05 -12.86 30.21
C THR A 34 -21.58 -13.21 29.93
N GLU A 35 -20.63 -12.69 30.70
CA GLU A 35 -19.17 -12.98 30.54
C GLU A 35 -18.67 -14.24 31.26
N LYS A 36 -19.54 -14.99 31.96
CA LYS A 36 -19.12 -16.17 32.74
C LYS A 36 -19.38 -17.54 32.10
N SER A 37 -19.51 -17.62 30.78
CA SER A 37 -19.64 -18.93 30.12
C SER A 37 -19.20 -18.96 28.65
N GLN A 38 -17.99 -18.49 28.34
CA GLN A 38 -17.28 -18.92 27.12
C GLN A 38 -15.80 -19.18 27.45
N PRO A 39 -15.23 -20.35 27.08
CA PRO A 39 -13.84 -20.66 27.36
C PRO A 39 -12.92 -19.91 26.39
N GLU A 40 -12.29 -18.82 26.86
CA GLU A 40 -11.31 -18.00 26.12
C GLU A 40 -10.08 -18.79 25.61
N HIS A 41 -9.86 -20.01 26.10
CA HIS A 41 -8.74 -20.85 25.69
C HIS A 41 -8.87 -21.44 24.27
N GLU A 42 -10.06 -21.50 23.68
CA GLU A 42 -10.25 -22.17 22.38
C GLU A 42 -10.04 -21.22 21.19
N HIS A 43 -10.41 -19.94 21.32
CA HIS A 43 -10.24 -18.95 20.25
C HIS A 43 -8.78 -18.54 20.02
N GLY A 44 -7.97 -18.49 21.09
CA GLY A 44 -6.52 -18.22 20.98
C GLY A 44 -5.75 -19.35 20.30
N ARG A 45 -6.14 -20.61 20.50
CA ARG A 45 -5.52 -21.78 19.84
C ARG A 45 -5.85 -21.83 18.35
N LYS A 46 -7.10 -21.58 17.97
CA LYS A 46 -7.51 -21.58 16.55
C LYS A 46 -6.80 -20.49 15.74
N ARG A 47 -6.57 -19.31 16.31
CA ARG A 47 -5.81 -18.23 15.65
C ARG A 47 -4.31 -18.55 15.51
N ARG A 48 -3.68 -19.16 16.51
CA ARG A 48 -2.27 -19.60 16.39
C ARG A 48 -2.10 -20.71 15.35
N ALA A 49 -3.03 -21.67 15.31
CA ALA A 49 -2.99 -22.76 14.33
C ALA A 49 -3.09 -22.24 12.88
N SER A 50 -4.00 -21.30 12.60
CA SER A 50 -4.14 -20.68 11.28
C SER A 50 -2.89 -19.89 10.86
N PHE A 51 -2.23 -19.19 11.78
CA PHE A 51 -1.01 -18.44 11.47
C PHE A 51 0.20 -19.35 11.19
N GLU A 52 0.27 -20.48 11.89
CA GLU A 52 1.31 -21.49 11.71
C GLU A 52 1.12 -22.27 10.40
N GLU A 53 -0.14 -22.51 10.01
CA GLU A 53 -0.52 -23.13 8.74
C GLU A 53 -0.18 -22.24 7.54
N ASP A 54 -0.51 -20.94 7.58
CA ASP A 54 -0.12 -19.97 6.53
C ASP A 54 1.40 -19.86 6.36
N ARG A 55 2.15 -19.89 7.47
CA ARG A 55 3.62 -19.87 7.44
C ARG A 55 4.19 -21.16 6.83
N ASN A 56 3.56 -22.30 7.09
CA ASN A 56 3.96 -23.59 6.52
C ASN A 56 3.61 -23.71 5.03
N ILE A 57 2.49 -23.13 4.58
CA ILE A 57 2.13 -23.03 3.16
C ILE A 57 3.17 -22.20 2.42
N LYS A 58 3.51 -21.00 2.90
CA LYS A 58 4.55 -20.15 2.29
C LYS A 58 5.93 -20.81 2.26
N ARG A 59 6.27 -21.59 3.29
CA ARG A 59 7.53 -22.35 3.32
C ARG A 59 7.55 -23.44 2.26
N ARG A 60 6.45 -24.18 2.09
CA ARG A 60 6.31 -25.20 1.04
C ARG A 60 6.35 -24.60 -0.37
N GLU A 61 5.70 -23.45 -0.58
CA GLU A 61 5.77 -22.73 -1.86
C GLU A 61 7.21 -22.28 -2.19
N MET A 62 7.98 -21.78 -1.22
CA MET A 62 9.40 -21.47 -1.42
C MET A 62 10.26 -22.72 -1.67
N GLU A 63 10.00 -23.82 -0.95
CA GLU A 63 10.71 -25.09 -1.14
C GLU A 63 10.39 -25.70 -2.52
N GLU A 64 9.16 -25.64 -3.00
CA GLU A 64 8.77 -26.10 -4.35
C GLU A 64 9.41 -25.28 -5.47
N VAL A 65 9.47 -23.95 -5.33
CA VAL A 65 10.20 -23.08 -6.27
C VAL A 65 11.69 -23.45 -6.33
N THR A 66 12.27 -23.81 -5.18
CA THR A 66 13.68 -24.22 -5.08
C THR A 66 13.91 -25.60 -5.70
N ILE A 67 12.97 -26.54 -5.53
CA ILE A 67 13.05 -27.90 -6.06
C ILE A 67 12.86 -27.93 -7.59
N HIS A 68 11.96 -27.10 -8.15
CA HIS A 68 11.80 -26.98 -9.60
C HIS A 68 13.02 -26.37 -10.30
N ALA A 69 13.74 -25.44 -9.65
CA ALA A 69 15.01 -24.94 -10.15
C ALA A 69 16.09 -26.04 -10.22
N ALA A 70 16.10 -26.97 -9.25
CA ALA A 70 17.05 -28.08 -9.22
C ALA A 70 16.75 -29.20 -10.24
N ALA A 71 15.47 -29.41 -10.59
CA ALA A 71 15.05 -30.49 -11.50
C ALA A 71 15.42 -30.28 -12.97
N THR A 72 15.75 -29.04 -13.38
CA THR A 72 16.08 -28.72 -14.79
C THR A 72 17.56 -28.83 -15.13
N GLY A 73 18.44 -29.10 -14.16
CA GLY A 73 19.88 -29.35 -14.39
C GLY A 73 20.67 -28.16 -14.98
N LEU A 74 20.03 -27.00 -15.19
CA LEU A 74 20.70 -25.78 -15.61
C LEU A 74 21.11 -25.00 -14.37
N PRO A 75 22.41 -24.70 -14.17
CA PRO A 75 22.80 -23.73 -13.17
C PRO A 75 22.18 -22.39 -13.57
N VAL A 76 21.16 -21.95 -12.84
CA VAL A 76 20.64 -20.58 -12.89
C VAL A 76 21.71 -19.68 -12.27
N THR A 77 22.80 -19.49 -13.00
CA THR A 77 23.69 -18.37 -12.77
C THR A 77 22.91 -17.16 -13.29
N MET A 78 22.30 -16.41 -12.37
CA MET A 78 21.68 -15.11 -12.65
C MET A 78 22.79 -14.18 -13.14
N VAL A 79 23.09 -14.20 -14.44
CA VAL A 79 24.06 -13.31 -15.07
C VAL A 79 23.47 -11.91 -15.05
N GLY A 80 24.12 -11.01 -14.31
CA GLY A 80 23.64 -9.63 -14.07
C GLY A 80 22.57 -9.58 -13.00
N SER A 81 22.96 -9.31 -11.74
CA SER A 81 22.00 -9.24 -10.63
C SER A 81 20.98 -8.13 -10.87
N VAL A 82 19.75 -8.52 -11.19
CA VAL A 82 18.55 -7.68 -11.00
C VAL A 82 18.67 -6.98 -9.64
N PRO A 83 18.26 -5.70 -9.51
CA PRO A 83 18.29 -4.97 -8.24
C PRO A 83 17.84 -5.83 -7.05
N ASP A 84 18.71 -6.00 -6.05
CA ASP A 84 18.34 -6.75 -4.85
C ASP A 84 17.33 -5.93 -4.04
N MET A 85 16.11 -6.43 -4.03
CA MET A 85 14.97 -5.81 -3.37
C MET A 85 14.52 -6.62 -2.14
N SER A 86 15.31 -7.62 -1.70
CA SER A 86 15.01 -8.49 -0.55
C SER A 86 14.64 -7.70 0.69
N ALA A 87 15.46 -6.72 1.07
CA ALA A 87 15.21 -5.86 2.22
C ALA A 87 13.96 -4.99 2.05
N ASN A 88 13.75 -4.41 0.86
CA ASN A 88 12.56 -3.62 0.55
C ASN A 88 11.28 -4.48 0.66
N TRP A 89 11.31 -5.70 0.11
CA TRP A 89 10.19 -6.64 0.20
C TRP A 89 9.95 -7.14 1.61
N ALA A 90 10.99 -7.34 2.42
CA ALA A 90 10.85 -7.72 3.82
C ALA A 90 10.21 -6.60 4.67
N ALA A 91 10.45 -5.33 4.28
CA ALA A 91 9.83 -4.17 4.92
C ALA A 91 8.39 -3.89 4.44
N LYS A 92 7.94 -4.50 3.32
CA LYS A 92 6.58 -4.33 2.83
C LYS A 92 5.59 -5.10 3.69
N VAL A 93 4.51 -4.43 4.07
CA VAL A 93 3.41 -5.07 4.78
C VAL A 93 2.59 -5.90 3.80
N ALA A 94 2.47 -7.20 4.10
CA ALA A 94 1.59 -8.11 3.39
C ALA A 94 0.18 -8.06 4.00
N VAL A 95 -0.84 -7.94 3.13
CA VAL A 95 -2.25 -7.83 3.51
C VAL A 95 -3.06 -8.83 2.70
N SER A 96 -3.93 -9.60 3.35
CA SER A 96 -4.78 -10.58 2.67
C SER A 96 -5.85 -9.91 1.80
N THR A 97 -6.48 -10.68 0.91
CA THR A 97 -7.58 -10.17 0.09
C THR A 97 -8.77 -9.73 0.96
N GLU A 98 -9.06 -10.47 2.03
CA GLU A 98 -10.14 -10.17 2.98
C GLU A 98 -9.87 -8.86 3.71
N GLN A 99 -8.62 -8.65 4.16
CA GLN A 99 -8.22 -7.41 4.78
C GLN A 99 -8.26 -6.23 3.81
N GLN A 100 -7.92 -6.43 2.53
CA GLN A 100 -8.04 -5.40 1.49
C GLN A 100 -9.50 -5.03 1.20
N ALA A 101 -10.42 -6.00 1.28
CA ALA A 101 -11.84 -5.81 1.02
C ALA A 101 -12.59 -5.15 2.20
N ASP A 102 -12.03 -5.19 3.40
CA ASP A 102 -12.61 -4.62 4.61
C ASP A 102 -11.85 -3.35 5.03
N ALA A 103 -12.50 -2.19 4.83
CA ALA A 103 -11.94 -0.89 5.17
C ALA A 103 -11.47 -0.78 6.63
N THR A 104 -12.15 -1.45 7.58
CA THR A 104 -11.78 -1.43 8.99
C THR A 104 -10.52 -2.25 9.23
N GLN A 105 -10.40 -3.43 8.60
CA GLN A 105 -9.20 -4.26 8.72
C GLN A 105 -7.99 -3.59 8.05
N LEU A 106 -8.19 -2.98 6.87
CA LEU A 106 -7.14 -2.24 6.19
C LEU A 106 -6.68 -1.01 6.99
N ALA A 107 -7.60 -0.28 7.62
CA ALA A 107 -7.29 0.80 8.54
C ALA A 107 -6.39 0.34 9.71
N GLN A 108 -6.67 -0.84 10.29
CA GLN A 108 -5.83 -1.42 11.34
C GLN A 108 -4.41 -1.75 10.83
N VAL A 109 -4.26 -2.12 9.56
CA VAL A 109 -2.93 -2.29 8.95
C VAL A 109 -2.16 -0.97 8.95
N TYR A 110 -2.79 0.14 8.56
CA TYR A 110 -2.15 1.45 8.56
C TYR A 110 -1.73 1.92 9.97
N MET A 111 -2.58 1.66 10.97
CA MET A 111 -2.23 1.94 12.36
C MET A 111 -1.01 1.12 12.83
N LYS A 112 -0.94 -0.16 12.45
CA LYS A 112 0.22 -1.01 12.78
C LYS A 112 1.50 -0.52 12.11
N MET A 113 1.42 -0.06 10.85
CA MET A 113 2.57 0.54 10.16
C MET A 113 3.09 1.77 10.89
N ALA A 114 2.21 2.69 11.26
CA ALA A 114 2.58 3.90 12.00
C ALA A 114 3.17 3.55 13.37
N GLN A 115 2.60 2.58 14.09
CA GLN A 115 3.10 2.12 15.37
C GLN A 115 4.46 1.41 15.25
N GLN A 116 4.67 0.65 14.18
CA GLN A 116 5.95 0.01 13.91
C GLN A 116 7.05 1.06 13.72
N PHE A 117 6.81 2.08 12.90
CA PHE A 117 7.74 3.20 12.75
C PHE A 117 7.99 3.91 14.08
N LEU A 118 6.95 4.17 14.87
CA LEU A 118 7.09 4.82 16.18
C LEU A 118 7.96 4.00 17.17
N ASN A 119 7.87 2.67 17.12
CA ASN A 119 8.58 1.79 18.05
C ASN A 119 9.99 1.42 17.58
N GLU A 120 10.17 1.21 16.28
CA GLU A 120 11.37 0.60 15.70
C GLU A 120 12.19 1.60 14.86
N GLY A 121 11.62 2.74 14.50
CA GLY A 121 12.25 3.72 13.61
C GLY A 121 12.32 3.24 12.17
N LEU A 122 13.44 3.55 11.51
CA LEU A 122 13.69 3.22 10.11
C LEU A 122 14.36 1.86 9.95
N ASN A 123 13.89 1.09 8.97
CA ASN A 123 14.57 -0.09 8.44
C ASN A 123 15.65 0.38 7.44
N LEU A 124 16.86 0.62 7.97
CA LEU A 124 17.99 1.12 7.18
C LEU A 124 18.37 0.24 5.99
N PRO A 125 18.39 -1.11 6.10
CA PRO A 125 18.59 -1.98 4.94
C PRO A 125 17.58 -1.77 3.81
N ALA A 126 16.31 -1.50 4.13
CA ALA A 126 15.29 -1.23 3.11
C ALA A 126 15.51 0.13 2.41
N ILE A 127 16.00 1.14 3.15
CA ILE A 127 16.38 2.45 2.59
C ILE A 127 17.61 2.29 1.69
N GLU A 128 18.61 1.55 2.13
CA GLU A 128 19.81 1.28 1.32
C GLU A 128 19.44 0.59 0.00
N ALA A 129 18.59 -0.44 0.07
CA ALA A 129 18.07 -1.10 -1.12
C ALA A 129 17.26 -0.16 -2.04
N GLN A 130 16.66 0.90 -1.51
CA GLN A 130 15.90 1.86 -2.31
C GLN A 130 16.82 2.82 -3.09
N ARG A 131 18.01 3.13 -2.57
CA ARG A 131 18.95 4.10 -3.17
C ARG A 131 19.40 3.73 -4.58
N GLN A 132 19.47 2.44 -4.88
CA GLN A 132 19.91 1.96 -6.20
C GLN A 132 19.01 2.41 -7.37
N PHE A 133 17.83 2.96 -7.08
CA PHE A 133 16.90 3.49 -8.08
C PHE A 133 16.95 5.02 -8.23
N TYR A 134 17.95 5.67 -7.63
CA TYR A 134 18.10 7.12 -7.62
C TYR A 134 19.51 7.54 -8.04
N SER A 135 19.61 8.61 -8.84
CA SER A 135 20.84 9.35 -9.11
C SER A 135 21.01 10.50 -8.13
N ASP A 136 22.16 11.19 -8.24
CA ASP A 136 22.42 12.45 -7.55
C ASP A 136 22.26 12.36 -6.03
N LEU A 137 22.58 11.20 -5.47
CA LEU A 137 22.48 10.89 -4.04
C LEU A 137 23.41 11.76 -3.18
N ASP A 138 24.41 12.41 -3.77
CA ASP A 138 25.28 13.36 -3.07
C ASP A 138 24.75 14.81 -3.10
N THR A 139 23.63 15.03 -3.78
CA THR A 139 22.97 16.33 -3.86
C THR A 139 21.77 16.42 -2.91
N PRO A 140 21.26 17.63 -2.61
CA PRO A 140 20.01 17.80 -1.88
C PRO A 140 18.76 17.30 -2.61
N HIS A 141 18.86 16.98 -3.90
CA HIS A 141 17.72 16.70 -4.78
C HIS A 141 17.92 15.40 -5.58
N PRO A 142 17.97 14.24 -4.90
CA PRO A 142 18.09 12.96 -5.57
C PRO A 142 16.94 12.75 -6.56
N GLN A 143 17.26 12.23 -7.74
CA GLN A 143 16.31 12.03 -8.84
C GLN A 143 16.09 10.54 -9.10
N PRO A 144 14.86 10.08 -9.38
CA PRO A 144 14.63 8.69 -9.76
C PRO A 144 15.33 8.39 -11.08
N LEU A 145 15.95 7.22 -11.19
CA LEU A 145 16.60 6.78 -12.42
C LEU A 145 15.56 6.43 -13.49
N GLU A 146 15.88 6.79 -14.74
CA GLU A 146 15.28 6.13 -15.90
C GLU A 146 15.68 4.65 -15.90
N TYR A 147 14.81 3.78 -16.36
CA TYR A 147 15.08 2.34 -16.35
C TYR A 147 16.26 1.91 -17.23
N GLU A 148 16.56 2.67 -18.27
CA GLU A 148 17.73 2.45 -19.13
C GLU A 148 19.05 2.75 -18.38
N ALA A 149 19.00 3.56 -17.32
CA ALA A 149 20.15 3.91 -16.48
C ALA A 149 20.38 2.94 -15.31
N PHE A 150 19.56 1.89 -15.18
CA PHE A 150 19.77 0.87 -14.16
C PHE A 150 21.05 0.06 -14.43
N LYS A 151 21.61 -0.55 -13.38
CA LYS A 151 22.78 -1.46 -13.51
C LYS A 151 22.54 -2.57 -14.53
N VAL A 152 21.31 -3.09 -14.58
CA VAL A 152 20.79 -3.94 -15.66
C VAL A 152 19.71 -3.11 -16.35
N PRO A 153 20.02 -2.47 -17.49
CA PRO A 153 19.07 -1.61 -18.19
C PRO A 153 17.79 -2.36 -18.59
N LEU A 154 16.65 -1.72 -18.37
CA LEU A 154 15.37 -2.20 -18.89
C LEU A 154 14.95 -1.33 -20.07
N GLU A 155 14.45 -1.97 -21.13
CA GLU A 155 13.92 -1.23 -22.27
C GLU A 155 12.69 -0.40 -21.89
N LYS A 156 12.43 0.69 -22.62
CA LYS A 156 11.20 1.47 -22.44
C LYS A 156 9.96 0.59 -22.58
N GLY A 157 9.05 0.69 -21.62
CA GLY A 157 7.86 -0.16 -21.55
C GLY A 157 8.09 -1.55 -20.93
N ALA A 158 9.30 -1.86 -20.48
CA ALA A 158 9.57 -3.08 -19.72
C ALA A 158 8.83 -3.08 -18.36
N VAL A 159 8.58 -1.93 -17.74
CA VAL A 159 7.80 -1.80 -16.51
C VAL A 159 6.39 -1.31 -16.83
N ARG A 160 5.39 -2.06 -16.36
CA ARG A 160 3.99 -1.85 -16.74
C ARG A 160 3.05 -2.10 -15.59
N LEU A 161 2.08 -1.21 -15.43
CA LEU A 161 1.19 -1.21 -14.28
C LEU A 161 -0.17 -0.58 -14.58
N GLY A 162 -1.18 -1.10 -13.91
CA GLY A 162 -2.48 -0.48 -13.73
C GLY A 162 -2.49 0.40 -12.48
N ILE A 163 -2.86 1.67 -12.64
CA ILE A 163 -2.93 2.64 -11.54
C ILE A 163 -4.30 3.32 -11.45
N LEU A 164 -4.61 3.83 -10.27
CA LEU A 164 -5.67 4.81 -10.06
C LEU A 164 -5.03 6.17 -9.80
N GLN A 165 -5.59 7.22 -10.39
CA GLN A 165 -5.09 8.58 -10.19
C GLN A 165 -5.98 9.33 -9.18
N PRO A 166 -5.41 9.85 -8.08
CA PRO A 166 -6.12 10.77 -7.19
C PRO A 166 -6.55 12.03 -7.94
N PRO A 167 -7.66 12.68 -7.55
CA PRO A 167 -8.06 13.94 -8.15
C PRO A 167 -7.01 15.03 -7.87
N PRO A 168 -6.81 16.01 -8.79
CA PRO A 168 -5.77 17.04 -8.65
C PRO A 168 -5.79 17.78 -7.31
N ALA A 169 -6.98 18.11 -6.79
CA ALA A 169 -7.13 18.77 -5.49
C ALA A 169 -6.58 17.94 -4.33
N LEU A 170 -6.74 16.61 -4.37
CA LEU A 170 -6.15 15.72 -3.36
C LEU A 170 -4.64 15.61 -3.54
N SER A 171 -4.13 15.51 -4.77
CA SER A 171 -2.68 15.49 -5.03
C SER A 171 -1.99 16.77 -4.56
N GLU A 172 -2.60 17.94 -4.78
CA GLU A 172 -2.08 19.21 -4.27
C GLU A 172 -2.09 19.25 -2.74
N ALA A 173 -3.19 18.83 -2.11
CA ALA A 173 -3.30 18.80 -0.66
C ALA A 173 -2.32 17.80 -0.02
N ALA A 174 -2.07 16.67 -0.68
CA ALA A 174 -1.10 15.67 -0.27
C ALA A 174 0.35 16.15 -0.46
N SER A 175 0.62 16.92 -1.53
CA SER A 175 1.93 17.55 -1.75
C SER A 175 2.25 18.56 -0.64
N LYS A 176 1.27 19.37 -0.21
CA LYS A 176 1.42 20.28 0.94
C LYS A 176 1.73 19.54 2.23
N ALA A 177 1.05 18.41 2.48
CA ALA A 177 1.34 17.56 3.63
C ALA A 177 2.77 16.98 3.58
N ALA A 178 3.22 16.53 2.40
CA ALA A 178 4.57 16.04 2.19
C ALA A 178 5.62 17.11 2.51
N VAL A 179 5.41 18.36 2.05
CA VAL A 179 6.29 19.50 2.34
C VAL A 179 6.34 19.82 3.83
N ALA A 180 5.18 19.83 4.52
CA ALA A 180 5.12 20.09 5.96
C ALA A 180 5.90 19.04 6.77
N ILE A 181 5.76 17.76 6.42
CA ILE A 181 6.47 16.65 7.08
C ILE A 181 7.95 16.64 6.66
N GLN A 182 8.29 17.01 5.43
CA GLN A 182 9.67 17.13 4.99
C GLN A 182 10.43 18.20 5.78
N ALA A 183 9.78 19.32 6.11
CA ALA A 183 10.39 20.45 6.82
C ALA A 183 10.83 20.11 8.26
N ILE A 184 10.32 19.04 8.84
CA ILE A 184 10.69 18.58 10.19
C ILE A 184 11.72 17.43 10.18
N LEU A 185 12.09 16.92 9.00
CA LEU A 185 13.11 15.89 8.91
C LEU A 185 14.45 16.43 9.43
N PRO A 186 15.20 15.64 10.21
CA PRO A 186 16.47 16.10 10.75
C PRO A 186 17.50 16.33 9.64
N PRO A 187 18.53 17.16 9.90
CA PRO A 187 19.65 17.32 8.98
C PRO A 187 20.28 15.96 8.62
N GLY A 188 20.61 15.77 7.35
CA GLY A 188 21.17 14.51 6.84
C GLY A 188 20.13 13.59 6.18
N CYS A 189 18.84 13.71 6.53
CA CYS A 189 17.78 13.06 5.76
C CYS A 189 17.84 13.58 4.31
N LYS A 190 17.96 12.67 3.34
CA LYS A 190 17.87 12.97 1.90
C LYS A 190 16.49 12.59 1.37
N PRO A 191 15.47 13.44 1.52
CA PRO A 191 14.14 13.16 1.03
C PRO A 191 14.04 13.34 -0.48
N HIS A 192 13.23 12.51 -1.11
CA HIS A 192 12.69 12.70 -2.44
C HIS A 192 11.16 12.76 -2.34
N ALA A 193 10.56 13.93 -2.59
CA ALA A 193 9.12 14.12 -2.61
C ALA A 193 8.55 13.76 -3.99
N THR A 194 7.46 13.00 -4.02
CA THR A 194 6.72 12.70 -5.25
C THR A 194 6.02 13.97 -5.73
N THR A 195 6.14 14.31 -7.00
CA THR A 195 5.38 15.43 -7.59
C THR A 195 3.89 15.11 -7.67
N ALA A 196 3.04 16.14 -7.69
CA ALA A 196 1.59 15.97 -7.75
C ALA A 196 1.13 15.19 -8.99
N GLU A 197 1.84 15.35 -10.12
CA GLU A 197 1.57 14.69 -11.39
C GLU A 197 1.92 13.19 -11.38
N SER A 198 2.89 12.80 -10.55
CA SER A 198 3.34 11.43 -10.37
C SER A 198 2.60 10.67 -9.27
N MET A 199 1.74 11.36 -8.50
CA MET A 199 0.93 10.73 -7.46
C MET A 199 -0.09 9.77 -8.05
N HIS A 200 -0.04 8.52 -7.59
CA HIS A 200 -0.91 7.45 -8.03
C HIS A 200 -1.09 6.39 -6.95
N ILE A 201 -2.10 5.55 -7.13
CA ILE A 201 -2.30 4.32 -6.35
C ILE A 201 -2.06 3.15 -7.29
N THR A 202 -1.02 2.35 -7.03
CA THR A 202 -0.77 1.13 -7.81
C THR A 202 -1.84 0.08 -7.51
N LEU A 203 -2.59 -0.33 -8.54
CA LEU A 203 -3.55 -1.41 -8.43
C LEU A 203 -2.89 -2.76 -8.67
N PHE A 204 -2.14 -2.89 -9.77
CA PHE A 204 -1.47 -4.13 -10.17
C PHE A 204 -0.32 -3.85 -11.13
N MET A 205 0.83 -4.49 -10.94
CA MET A 205 1.95 -4.46 -11.87
C MET A 205 1.89 -5.71 -12.74
N THR A 206 1.83 -5.58 -14.06
CA THR A 206 2.04 -6.69 -15.00
C THR A 206 3.53 -6.98 -15.18
N SER A 207 4.38 -6.00 -14.89
CA SER A 207 5.84 -6.11 -14.87
C SER A 207 6.42 -5.03 -13.95
N GLN A 208 7.45 -5.34 -13.16
CA GLN A 208 8.07 -4.38 -12.23
C GLN A 208 9.61 -4.39 -12.35
N PRO A 209 10.32 -3.36 -11.87
CA PRO A 209 11.76 -3.21 -12.16
C PRO A 209 12.63 -4.38 -11.68
N ALA A 210 12.28 -5.00 -10.55
CA ALA A 210 13.00 -6.14 -9.98
C ALA A 210 12.40 -7.52 -10.35
N ASP A 211 11.33 -7.52 -11.13
CA ASP A 211 10.73 -8.73 -11.68
C ASP A 211 10.07 -8.40 -13.04
N PRO A 212 10.89 -8.05 -14.05
CA PRO A 212 10.37 -7.64 -15.34
C PRO A 212 9.84 -8.86 -16.11
N ARG A 213 8.59 -8.76 -16.57
CA ARG A 213 7.83 -9.85 -17.19
C ARG A 213 7.38 -9.40 -18.59
N PRO A 214 8.09 -9.74 -19.67
CA PRO A 214 7.71 -9.31 -21.02
C PRO A 214 6.39 -9.91 -21.51
N ASP A 215 5.93 -11.04 -20.96
CA ASP A 215 4.61 -11.61 -21.24
C ASP A 215 3.88 -11.98 -19.94
N PRO A 216 2.92 -11.16 -19.48
CA PRO A 216 2.20 -11.42 -18.25
C PRO A 216 1.13 -12.53 -18.38
N PHE A 217 0.83 -13.00 -19.60
CA PHE A 217 -0.14 -14.09 -19.83
C PHE A 217 0.50 -15.47 -19.73
N ASN A 218 1.80 -15.55 -19.95
CA ASN A 218 2.58 -16.76 -19.74
C ASN A 218 2.96 -16.88 -18.26
N GLU A 219 2.63 -17.98 -17.58
CA GLU A 219 2.91 -18.19 -16.16
C GLU A 219 4.40 -18.02 -15.77
N PHE A 220 5.32 -18.22 -16.71
CA PHE A 220 6.76 -17.99 -16.52
C PHE A 220 7.20 -16.55 -16.83
N GLY A 221 6.27 -15.66 -17.19
CA GLY A 221 6.52 -14.26 -17.50
C GLY A 221 7.06 -13.98 -18.90
N GLY A 222 7.10 -15.00 -19.76
CA GLY A 222 7.67 -14.89 -21.11
C GLY A 222 9.20 -14.74 -21.16
N GLY A 223 9.89 -14.81 -20.02
CA GLY A 223 11.34 -14.79 -19.96
C GLY A 223 11.90 -16.13 -20.43
N GLN A 224 12.43 -16.19 -21.65
CA GLN A 224 13.34 -17.28 -22.00
C GLN A 224 14.71 -16.99 -21.38
N SER A 225 15.33 -18.00 -20.77
CA SER A 225 16.67 -17.95 -20.13
C SER A 225 17.75 -17.21 -20.94
N GLN A 226 17.59 -17.14 -22.27
CA GLN A 226 18.52 -16.47 -23.19
C GLN A 226 18.51 -14.94 -23.13
N THR A 227 17.40 -14.26 -22.86
CA THR A 227 17.38 -12.77 -22.87
C THR A 227 18.06 -12.16 -21.64
N LEU A 228 18.05 -12.86 -20.50
CA LEU A 228 18.82 -12.46 -19.31
C LEU A 228 20.34 -12.54 -19.55
N ALA A 229 20.79 -13.41 -20.46
CA ALA A 229 22.21 -13.57 -20.77
C ALA A 229 22.82 -12.34 -21.50
N GLU A 230 21.99 -11.50 -22.12
CA GLU A 230 22.42 -10.29 -22.85
C GLU A 230 22.47 -9.04 -21.96
N GLY A 231 22.14 -9.15 -20.67
CA GLY A 231 22.22 -8.04 -19.72
C GLY A 231 21.20 -6.91 -19.97
N ARG A 232 20.14 -7.19 -20.74
CA ARG A 232 19.00 -6.29 -20.97
C ARG A 232 17.71 -7.07 -20.91
N ILE A 233 16.65 -6.43 -20.42
CA ILE A 233 15.35 -7.08 -20.30
C ILE A 233 14.39 -6.42 -21.29
N PRO A 234 13.82 -7.19 -22.24
CA PRO A 234 13.11 -6.62 -23.37
C PRO A 234 11.74 -6.06 -22.96
N ALA A 235 11.29 -5.09 -23.75
CA ALA A 235 9.91 -4.65 -23.76
C ALA A 235 8.96 -5.80 -24.21
N PRO A 236 7.66 -5.73 -23.87
CA PRO A 236 6.69 -6.68 -24.39
C PRO A 236 6.59 -6.55 -25.91
N LYS A 237 6.38 -7.68 -26.60
CA LYS A 237 6.10 -7.65 -28.04
C LYS A 237 4.79 -6.88 -28.30
N PRO A 238 4.65 -6.12 -29.40
CA PRO A 238 3.45 -5.31 -29.64
C PRO A 238 2.11 -6.07 -29.54
N PRO A 239 1.97 -7.32 -30.03
CA PRO A 239 0.73 -8.07 -29.85
C PRO A 239 0.42 -8.42 -28.38
N VAL A 240 1.44 -8.69 -27.57
CA VAL A 240 1.30 -8.98 -26.13
C VAL A 240 0.87 -7.72 -25.40
N LEU A 241 1.50 -6.58 -25.70
CA LEU A 241 1.13 -5.29 -25.12
C LEU A 241 -0.31 -4.89 -25.48
N ALA A 242 -0.72 -5.09 -26.74
CA ALA A 242 -2.09 -4.83 -27.18
C ALA A 242 -3.10 -5.70 -26.40
N ALA A 243 -2.84 -7.00 -26.29
CA ALA A 243 -3.68 -7.91 -25.52
C ALA A 243 -3.72 -7.55 -24.02
N GLU A 244 -2.58 -7.15 -23.43
CA GLU A 244 -2.47 -6.69 -22.04
C GLU A 244 -3.39 -5.48 -21.82
N LYS A 245 -3.32 -4.48 -22.70
CA LYS A 245 -4.18 -3.28 -22.65
C LYS A 245 -5.66 -3.63 -22.83
N ASP A 246 -5.99 -4.50 -23.78
CA ASP A 246 -7.37 -4.94 -24.02
C ASP A 246 -7.96 -5.66 -22.80
N ALA A 247 -7.16 -6.47 -22.12
CA ALA A 247 -7.57 -7.17 -20.90
C ALA A 247 -7.85 -6.19 -19.75
N PHE A 248 -6.98 -5.20 -19.54
CA PHE A 248 -7.22 -4.12 -18.57
C PHE A 248 -8.48 -3.30 -18.93
N ARG A 249 -8.64 -2.92 -20.20
CA ARG A 249 -9.79 -2.13 -20.66
C ARG A 249 -11.10 -2.88 -20.46
N THR A 250 -11.12 -4.16 -20.80
CA THR A 250 -12.28 -5.05 -20.60
C THR A 250 -12.63 -5.16 -19.12
N LEU A 251 -11.62 -5.37 -18.26
CA LEU A 251 -11.84 -5.47 -16.82
C LEU A 251 -12.37 -4.15 -16.23
N ALA A 252 -11.80 -3.00 -16.61
CA ALA A 252 -12.25 -1.68 -16.17
C ALA A 252 -13.72 -1.43 -16.58
N ALA A 253 -14.06 -1.67 -17.85
CA ALA A 253 -15.42 -1.47 -18.37
C ALA A 253 -16.49 -2.36 -17.70
N GLN A 254 -16.08 -3.47 -17.07
CA GLN A 254 -16.97 -4.38 -16.32
C GLN A 254 -16.97 -4.12 -14.80
N THR A 255 -16.19 -3.16 -14.34
CA THR A 255 -15.98 -2.88 -12.93
C THR A 255 -16.62 -1.54 -12.58
N PRO A 256 -17.51 -1.46 -11.57
CA PRO A 256 -18.01 -0.17 -11.08
C PRO A 256 -16.86 0.74 -10.66
N ALA A 257 -17.03 2.05 -10.84
CA ALA A 257 -16.04 3.03 -10.40
C ALA A 257 -15.78 2.87 -8.88
N PRO A 258 -14.52 2.67 -8.44
CA PRO A 258 -14.19 2.52 -7.04
C PRO A 258 -14.27 3.87 -6.32
N THR A 259 -14.77 3.85 -5.08
CA THR A 259 -14.77 5.02 -4.20
C THR A 259 -13.76 4.81 -3.09
N LEU A 260 -12.84 5.75 -2.96
CA LEU A 260 -11.78 5.70 -1.97
C LEU A 260 -11.97 6.81 -0.94
N GLU A 261 -11.63 6.52 0.30
CA GLU A 261 -11.56 7.49 1.39
C GLU A 261 -10.13 7.58 1.91
N VAL A 262 -9.64 8.80 2.11
CA VAL A 262 -8.37 9.04 2.80
C VAL A 262 -8.53 8.63 4.26
N HIS A 263 -7.74 7.66 4.71
CA HIS A 263 -7.75 7.20 6.08
C HIS A 263 -6.69 7.87 6.94
N SER A 264 -5.45 7.88 6.47
CA SER A 264 -4.30 8.36 7.25
C SER A 264 -3.10 8.70 6.39
N ILE A 265 -2.26 9.60 6.87
CA ILE A 265 -0.88 9.74 6.44
C ILE A 265 0.01 8.99 7.43
N VAL A 266 0.87 8.10 6.91
CA VAL A 266 1.76 7.29 7.74
C VAL A 266 3.19 7.34 7.21
N PHE A 267 4.14 7.41 8.13
CA PHE A 267 5.53 7.12 7.84
C PHE A 267 5.76 5.62 8.06
N ALA A 268 6.20 4.91 7.03
CA ALA A 268 6.55 3.48 7.13
C ALA A 268 8.02 3.31 7.49
N ALA A 269 8.36 2.23 8.18
CA ALA A 269 9.74 1.90 8.54
C ALA A 269 10.66 1.80 7.30
N SER A 270 10.14 1.53 6.11
CA SER A 270 10.89 1.55 4.85
C SER A 270 11.42 2.94 4.43
N GLY A 271 11.20 3.99 5.23
CA GLY A 271 11.55 5.36 4.87
C GLY A 271 10.55 6.03 3.94
N THR A 272 9.35 5.48 3.78
CA THR A 272 8.35 5.99 2.83
C THR A 272 7.19 6.66 3.55
N LEU A 273 6.87 7.89 3.18
CA LEU A 273 5.67 8.60 3.59
C LEU A 273 4.52 8.26 2.64
N LEU A 274 3.40 7.83 3.20
CA LEU A 274 2.26 7.30 2.47
C LEU A 274 0.99 8.04 2.84
N LEU A 275 0.20 8.45 1.86
CA LEU A 275 -1.21 8.74 2.05
C LEU A 275 -1.99 7.44 1.80
N CYS A 276 -2.60 6.92 2.85
CA CYS A 276 -3.29 5.64 2.84
C CYS A 276 -4.79 5.84 2.65
N CYS A 277 -5.36 5.05 1.74
CA CYS A 277 -6.77 5.07 1.41
C CYS A 277 -7.42 3.73 1.77
N VAL A 278 -8.73 3.76 1.99
CA VAL A 278 -9.58 2.57 2.07
C VAL A 278 -10.60 2.61 0.94
N ASP A 279 -10.90 1.43 0.39
CA ASP A 279 -11.95 1.26 -0.61
C ASP A 279 -13.30 1.12 0.11
N THR A 280 -14.17 2.11 -0.05
CA THR A 280 -15.44 2.19 0.69
C THR A 280 -16.56 1.38 0.03
N ASN A 281 -16.42 1.00 -1.24
CA ASN A 281 -17.38 0.15 -1.94
C ASN A 281 -16.84 -1.27 -2.22
N GLY A 282 -15.60 -1.57 -1.82
CA GLY A 282 -15.03 -2.92 -1.77
C GLY A 282 -14.72 -3.54 -3.15
N VAL A 283 -14.67 -2.72 -4.19
CA VAL A 283 -14.51 -3.15 -5.59
C VAL A 283 -13.08 -3.62 -5.90
N LEU A 284 -12.07 -2.95 -5.34
CA LEU A 284 -10.67 -3.10 -5.72
C LEU A 284 -10.06 -4.45 -5.33
N ALA A 285 -10.44 -5.02 -4.18
CA ALA A 285 -9.95 -6.34 -3.77
C ALA A 285 -10.40 -7.44 -4.75
N GLY A 286 -11.67 -7.39 -5.17
CA GLY A 286 -12.21 -8.27 -6.20
C GLY A 286 -11.53 -8.05 -7.56
N MET A 287 -11.29 -6.79 -7.94
CA MET A 287 -10.58 -6.44 -9.17
C MET A 287 -9.13 -6.97 -9.16
N ARG A 288 -8.37 -6.79 -8.06
CA ARG A 288 -7.02 -7.36 -7.87
C ARG A 288 -7.01 -8.89 -7.98
N SER A 289 -8.06 -9.55 -7.48
CA SER A 289 -8.19 -11.01 -7.61
C SER A 289 -8.45 -11.45 -9.04
N LYS A 290 -9.28 -10.71 -9.79
CA LYS A 290 -9.58 -11.00 -11.21
C LYS A 290 -8.36 -10.76 -12.09
N ILE A 291 -7.69 -9.62 -11.94
CA ILE A 291 -6.52 -9.27 -12.74
C ILE A 291 -5.35 -10.25 -12.53
N ARG A 292 -5.16 -10.75 -11.31
CA ARG A 292 -4.15 -11.80 -11.03
C ARG A 292 -4.40 -13.08 -11.81
N LYS A 293 -5.67 -13.44 -12.04
CA LYS A 293 -6.05 -14.62 -12.85
C LYS A 293 -5.86 -14.38 -14.34
N ILE A 294 -6.06 -13.14 -14.79
CA ILE A 294 -5.84 -12.74 -16.19
C ILE A 294 -4.35 -12.74 -16.52
N PHE A 295 -3.51 -12.32 -15.58
CA PHE A 295 -2.06 -12.21 -15.73
C PHE A 295 -1.30 -13.17 -14.80
N PRO A 296 -1.36 -14.49 -15.05
CA PRO A 296 -0.69 -15.48 -14.20
C PRO A 296 0.85 -15.30 -14.18
N GLY A 297 1.42 -14.73 -15.24
CA GLY A 297 2.83 -14.38 -15.36
C GLY A 297 3.25 -13.07 -14.70
N GLY A 298 2.32 -12.31 -14.14
CA GLY A 298 2.63 -11.05 -13.48
C GLY A 298 3.46 -11.26 -12.19
N PRO A 299 4.25 -10.26 -11.76
CA PRO A 299 5.10 -10.37 -10.57
C PRO A 299 4.36 -10.91 -9.35
N VAL A 300 4.96 -11.87 -8.64
CA VAL A 300 4.33 -12.52 -7.48
C VAL A 300 4.13 -11.53 -6.33
N LYS A 301 5.12 -10.66 -6.09
CA LYS A 301 5.05 -9.62 -5.06
C LYS A 301 4.41 -8.37 -5.63
N GLN A 302 3.21 -8.05 -5.14
CA GLN A 302 2.41 -6.88 -5.50
C GLN A 302 2.22 -5.94 -4.30
N SER A 303 1.79 -4.71 -4.54
CA SER A 303 1.30 -3.83 -3.48
C SER A 303 -0.02 -4.37 -2.93
N SER A 304 -0.11 -4.64 -1.63
CA SER A 304 -1.32 -5.17 -1.00
C SER A 304 -2.12 -4.13 -0.22
N ILE A 305 -1.75 -2.85 -0.32
CA ILE A 305 -2.46 -1.72 0.30
C ILE A 305 -2.84 -0.69 -0.77
N PHE A 306 -3.76 0.22 -0.46
CA PHE A 306 -4.12 1.34 -1.33
C PHE A 306 -3.48 2.61 -0.77
N HIS A 307 -2.43 3.09 -1.44
CA HIS A 307 -1.70 4.26 -0.98
C HIS A 307 -1.18 5.09 -2.14
N VAL A 308 -0.94 6.36 -1.87
CA VAL A 308 -0.11 7.25 -2.68
C VAL A 308 1.22 7.43 -1.97
N THR A 309 2.33 7.21 -2.67
CA THR A 309 3.64 7.56 -2.10
C THR A 309 3.84 9.07 -2.19
N LEU A 310 4.11 9.71 -1.06
CA LEU A 310 4.30 11.16 -0.97
C LEU A 310 5.78 11.56 -0.94
N LEU A 311 6.60 10.78 -0.24
CA LEU A 311 8.02 11.07 -0.03
C LEU A 311 8.77 9.78 0.30
N ARG A 312 10.05 9.72 -0.05
CA ARG A 312 10.99 8.68 0.36
C ARG A 312 12.23 9.30 0.99
N ILE A 313 12.71 8.77 2.11
CA ILE A 313 14.04 9.02 2.64
C ILE A 313 15.01 8.08 1.94
N LEU A 314 16.11 8.64 1.43
CA LEU A 314 17.12 7.90 0.68
C LEU A 314 18.45 7.83 1.42
N GLU A 315 18.62 8.49 2.56
CA GLU A 315 19.83 8.34 3.40
C GLU A 315 19.54 7.32 4.51
N PRO A 316 20.33 6.23 4.64
CA PRO A 316 20.12 5.17 5.62
C PRO A 316 20.63 5.59 6.99
N GLN A 317 20.07 6.66 7.53
CA GLN A 317 20.42 7.22 8.83
C GLN A 317 19.37 6.82 9.87
N ALA A 318 19.83 6.35 11.04
CA ALA A 318 18.93 6.11 12.17
C ALA A 318 18.36 7.44 12.69
N LEU A 319 17.10 7.42 13.10
CA LEU A 319 16.45 8.56 13.72
C LEU A 319 16.44 8.39 15.24
N GLU A 320 16.69 9.49 15.94
CA GLU A 320 16.51 9.55 17.39
C GLU A 320 15.02 9.48 17.74
N LYS A 321 14.72 9.04 18.96
CA LYS A 321 13.34 8.85 19.42
C LYS A 321 12.49 10.12 19.28
N GLU A 322 13.05 11.26 19.68
CA GLU A 322 12.38 12.56 19.60
C GLU A 322 12.07 12.95 18.14
N GLN A 323 12.94 12.57 17.20
CA GLN A 323 12.72 12.81 15.77
C GLN A 323 11.60 11.94 15.22
N ILE A 324 11.57 10.66 15.61
CA ILE A 324 10.50 9.71 15.25
C ILE A 324 9.15 10.22 15.78
N GLU A 325 9.10 10.64 17.04
CA GLU A 325 7.89 11.19 17.67
C GLU A 325 7.41 12.47 16.98
N ALA A 326 8.32 13.39 16.63
CA ALA A 326 7.98 14.60 15.90
C ALA A 326 7.40 14.30 14.50
N ILE A 327 8.00 13.37 13.77
CA ILE A 327 7.50 12.92 12.44
C ILE A 327 6.13 12.28 12.58
N HIS A 328 5.95 11.41 13.57
CA HIS A 328 4.68 10.75 13.83
C HIS A 328 3.57 11.75 14.17
N GLU A 329 3.87 12.75 15.00
CA GLU A 329 2.90 13.79 15.37
C GLU A 329 2.51 14.66 14.18
N ALA A 330 3.47 15.04 13.31
CA ALA A 330 3.15 15.75 12.08
C ALA A 330 2.29 14.90 11.12
N CYS A 331 2.56 13.61 11.01
CA CYS A 331 1.71 12.69 10.25
C CYS A 331 0.27 12.65 10.79
N LYS A 332 0.09 12.67 12.13
CA LYS A 332 -1.22 12.76 12.76
C LYS A 332 -1.93 14.07 12.45
N GLN A 333 -1.22 15.20 12.55
CA GLN A 333 -1.78 16.52 12.24
C GLN A 333 -2.28 16.60 10.79
N GLU A 334 -1.46 16.16 9.83
CA GLU A 334 -1.86 16.12 8.42
C GLU A 334 -2.95 15.07 8.14
N THR A 335 -2.98 13.98 8.92
CA THR A 335 -4.08 13.01 8.89
C THR A 335 -5.39 13.68 9.27
N GLU A 336 -5.47 14.40 10.40
CA GLU A 336 -6.70 15.07 10.83
C GLU A 336 -7.22 16.07 9.78
N ARG A 337 -6.31 16.68 9.01
CA ARG A 337 -6.67 17.62 7.94
C ARG A 337 -7.29 16.94 6.71
N LEU A 338 -6.83 15.74 6.35
CA LEU A 338 -7.19 15.07 5.09
C LEU A 338 -8.14 13.88 5.25
N LYS A 339 -8.23 13.31 6.45
CA LYS A 339 -9.01 12.11 6.73
C LYS A 339 -10.48 12.32 6.40
N GLY A 340 -11.11 11.29 5.85
CA GLY A 340 -12.51 11.33 5.43
C GLY A 340 -12.73 12.01 4.07
N ALA A 341 -11.70 12.57 3.43
CA ALA A 341 -11.82 13.04 2.06
C ALA A 341 -12.12 11.83 1.14
N GLN A 342 -13.28 11.86 0.50
CA GLN A 342 -13.73 10.81 -0.41
C GLN A 342 -13.59 11.25 -1.86
N PHE A 343 -13.25 10.30 -2.73
CA PHE A 343 -13.21 10.52 -4.17
C PHE A 343 -13.56 9.22 -4.91
N THR A 344 -14.25 9.38 -6.03
CA THR A 344 -14.54 8.28 -6.96
C THR A 344 -13.58 8.37 -8.13
N VAL A 345 -12.96 7.24 -8.48
CA VAL A 345 -12.02 7.18 -9.60
C VAL A 345 -12.80 6.82 -10.86
N SER A 346 -12.74 7.68 -11.89
CA SER A 346 -13.48 7.46 -13.15
C SER A 346 -12.87 6.40 -14.04
N SER A 347 -11.55 6.21 -13.96
CA SER A 347 -10.79 5.38 -14.90
C SER A 347 -9.62 4.67 -14.24
N LEU A 348 -9.35 3.45 -14.69
CA LEU A 348 -8.06 2.81 -14.53
C LEU A 348 -7.11 3.38 -15.58
N TRP A 349 -5.82 3.52 -15.25
CA TRP A 349 -4.80 3.87 -16.24
C TRP A 349 -3.83 2.71 -16.40
N HIS A 350 -3.61 2.28 -17.65
CA HIS A 350 -2.46 1.47 -17.99
C HIS A 350 -1.27 2.39 -18.25
N VAL A 351 -0.12 2.05 -17.66
CA VAL A 351 1.09 2.86 -17.76
C VAL A 351 2.25 1.96 -18.17
N GLN A 352 2.98 2.40 -19.20
CA GLN A 352 4.32 1.92 -19.54
C GLN A 352 5.32 2.90 -18.95
N GLU A 353 5.79 2.62 -17.74
CA GLU A 353 6.63 3.54 -16.96
C GLU A 353 8.07 3.53 -17.51
N TRP A 354 8.70 4.70 -17.60
CA TRP A 354 10.07 4.88 -18.08
C TRP A 354 11.05 5.25 -16.98
N GLN A 355 10.54 5.87 -15.91
CA GLN A 355 11.34 6.36 -14.79
C GLN A 355 10.75 5.87 -13.47
N PHE A 356 11.61 5.38 -12.58
CA PHE A 356 11.22 4.68 -11.38
C PHE A 356 10.21 5.44 -10.50
N THR A 357 9.01 4.86 -10.31
CA THR A 357 7.93 5.30 -9.41
C THR A 357 7.33 6.67 -9.71
N THR A 358 7.53 7.19 -10.91
CA THR A 358 7.01 8.50 -11.34
C THR A 358 5.75 8.38 -12.19
N VAL A 359 5.40 7.17 -12.64
CA VAL A 359 4.38 6.87 -13.66
C VAL A 359 4.51 7.72 -14.94
N GLN A 360 5.69 8.27 -15.19
CA GLN A 360 6.02 8.93 -16.44
C GLN A 360 6.24 7.89 -17.52
N GLY A 361 5.63 8.12 -18.69
CA GLY A 361 5.73 7.26 -19.86
C GLY A 361 4.42 7.24 -20.64
N GLU A 362 4.22 6.20 -21.45
CA GLU A 362 2.98 6.07 -22.21
C GLU A 362 1.84 5.67 -21.28
N ARG A 363 0.71 6.37 -21.39
CA ARG A 363 -0.46 6.17 -20.54
C ARG A 363 -1.71 6.03 -21.38
N GLU A 364 -2.58 5.12 -20.96
CA GLU A 364 -3.86 4.91 -21.61
C GLU A 364 -4.97 4.84 -20.57
N GLU A 365 -5.97 5.69 -20.76
CA GLU A 365 -7.15 5.77 -19.89
C GLU A 365 -8.14 4.64 -20.23
N MET A 366 -8.63 3.97 -19.20
CA MET A 366 -9.56 2.84 -19.30
C MET A 366 -10.73 3.11 -18.35
N PRO A 367 -11.83 3.71 -18.87
CA PRO A 367 -12.97 4.10 -18.05
C PRO A 367 -13.60 2.91 -17.32
N PHE A 368 -14.02 3.15 -16.08
CA PHE A 368 -14.84 2.21 -15.33
C PHE A 368 -16.29 2.20 -15.82
N ALA A 369 -17.05 1.17 -15.45
CA ALA A 369 -18.46 1.08 -15.76
C ALA A 369 -19.20 2.29 -15.15
N THR A 370 -19.94 3.04 -15.99
CA THR A 370 -20.83 4.09 -15.50
C THR A 370 -22.01 3.43 -14.81
N VAL A 371 -22.23 3.73 -13.53
CA VAL A 371 -23.47 3.35 -12.86
C VAL A 371 -24.56 4.26 -13.42
N VAL A 372 -25.41 3.73 -14.30
CA VAL A 372 -26.64 4.42 -14.69
C VAL A 372 -27.52 4.45 -13.44
N ALA A 373 -27.74 5.63 -12.87
CA ALA A 373 -28.69 5.79 -11.77
C ALA A 373 -30.08 5.42 -12.31
N THR A 374 -30.56 4.24 -11.94
CA THR A 374 -31.91 3.74 -12.25
C THR A 374 -32.93 4.26 -11.27
#